data_AF-A0A1H2BZ85-F1
#
_entry.id   AF-A0A1H2BZ85-F1
#
_cell.length_a   1.000
_cell.length_b   1.000
_cell.length_c   1.000
_cell.angle_alpha   90.00
_cell.angle_beta   90.00
_cell.angle_gamma   90.00
#
_symmetry.space_group_name_H-M   'P 1'
#
loop_
_entity.id
_entity.type
_entity.pdbx_description
1 polymer ?
#
loop_
_entity_poly.entity_id
_entity_poly.type
_entity_poly.pdbx_seq_one_letter_code
_entity_poly.pdbx_strand_id
1 'polypeptide(L)'
;MAGAEPGTFDQVDGDPIALLNGAVLIAERRTVAAPGGEFSVARVRIAGFEADVCLPGDLPTPVPGKVIGGTVYLPFVSAPKPKRRWWPLSERLG
;
A
#
# COMPACT_ATOMS: atom_id res chain seq x y z
N MET A 1 5.36 25.58 8.85
CA MET A 1 5.35 24.10 8.87
C MET A 1 5.45 23.62 7.43
N ALA A 2 6.60 23.08 7.03
CA ALA A 2 6.74 22.51 5.69
C ALA A 2 6.07 21.14 5.68
N GLY A 3 5.04 20.96 4.85
CA GLY A 3 4.38 19.67 4.67
C GLY A 3 5.37 18.66 4.09
N ALA A 4 5.44 17.47 4.67
CA ALA A 4 6.16 16.36 4.05
C ALA A 4 5.51 16.05 2.70
N GLU A 5 6.30 16.03 1.62
CA GLU A 5 5.79 15.59 0.33
C GLU A 5 5.37 14.12 0.45
N PRO A 6 4.17 13.75 -0.02
CA PRO A 6 3.73 12.37 0.04
C PRO A 6 4.73 11.47 -0.69
N GLY A 7 5.11 10.37 -0.05
CA GLY A 7 5.98 9.37 -0.69
C GLY A 7 5.37 8.93 -2.01
N THR A 8 6.18 8.92 -3.07
CA THR A 8 5.74 8.43 -4.39
C THR A 8 5.74 6.91 -4.36
N PHE A 9 4.60 6.30 -4.72
CA PHE A 9 4.56 4.87 -5.02
C PHE A 9 5.26 4.64 -6.36
N ASP A 10 6.41 3.98 -6.32
CA ASP A 10 7.19 3.67 -7.52
C ASP A 10 6.53 2.49 -8.26
N GLN A 11 5.50 2.80 -9.05
CA GLN A 11 4.71 1.80 -9.79
C GLN A 11 5.03 1.75 -11.29
N VAL A 12 5.86 2.66 -11.81
CA VAL A 12 5.98 2.88 -13.25
C VAL A 12 6.61 1.68 -13.99
N ASP A 13 7.39 0.84 -13.31
CA ASP A 13 8.10 -0.31 -13.92
C ASP A 13 8.05 -1.61 -13.07
N GLY A 14 7.12 -1.73 -12.12
CA GLY A 14 7.13 -2.85 -11.17
C GLY A 14 6.49 -4.13 -11.73
N ASP A 15 7.27 -5.20 -11.92
CA ASP A 15 6.74 -6.57 -11.89
C ASP A 15 6.00 -6.79 -10.56
N PRO A 16 4.95 -7.63 -10.53
CA PRO A 16 4.23 -7.89 -9.30
C PRO A 16 5.16 -8.40 -8.18
N ILE A 17 5.16 -7.67 -7.06
CA ILE A 17 6.16 -7.82 -6.00
C ILE A 17 5.86 -9.06 -5.14
N ALA A 18 4.61 -9.55 -5.11
CA ALA A 18 4.27 -10.82 -4.46
C ALA A 18 2.99 -11.48 -5.01
N LEU A 19 2.91 -12.81 -4.85
CA LEU A 19 1.67 -13.56 -4.98
C LEU A 19 1.01 -13.67 -3.61
N LEU A 20 -0.25 -13.26 -3.53
CA LEU A 20 -1.11 -13.48 -2.39
C LEU A 20 -1.82 -14.82 -2.56
N ASN A 21 -1.64 -15.72 -1.60
CA ASN A 21 -2.48 -16.89 -1.43
C ASN A 21 -2.65 -17.11 0.07
N GLY A 22 -3.82 -16.76 0.60
CA GLY A 22 -4.05 -16.80 2.04
C GLY A 22 -5.49 -17.07 2.41
N ALA A 23 -5.67 -17.55 3.64
CA ALA A 23 -6.97 -17.88 4.20
C ALA A 23 -7.60 -16.63 4.84
N VAL A 24 -8.86 -16.36 4.50
CA VAL A 24 -9.64 -15.30 5.12
C VAL A 24 -9.94 -15.69 6.57
N LEU A 25 -9.54 -14.84 7.52
CA LEU A 25 -9.83 -15.01 8.93
C LEU A 25 -11.15 -14.33 9.31
N ILE A 26 -11.33 -13.11 8.84
CA ILE A 26 -12.53 -12.29 9.04
C ILE A 26 -12.66 -11.32 7.87
N ALA A 27 -13.88 -10.93 7.53
CA ALA A 27 -14.14 -9.88 6.56
C ALA A 27 -15.37 -9.07 6.96
N GLU A 28 -15.38 -7.79 6.58
CA GLU A 28 -16.49 -6.88 6.82
C GLU A 28 -16.69 -5.92 5.63
N ARG A 29 -17.94 -5.47 5.44
CA ARG A 29 -18.28 -4.41 4.48
C ARG A 29 -18.14 -3.06 5.19
N ARG A 30 -17.53 -2.09 4.54
CA ARG A 30 -17.37 -0.71 5.00
C ARG A 30 -17.79 0.27 3.91
N THR A 31 -18.07 1.49 4.33
CA THR A 31 -18.41 2.62 3.45
C THR A 31 -17.44 3.76 3.74
N VAL A 32 -16.85 4.36 2.72
CA VAL A 32 -16.00 5.55 2.89
C VAL A 32 -16.89 6.77 3.11
N ALA A 33 -16.59 7.61 4.10
CA ALA A 33 -17.40 8.79 4.44
C ALA A 33 -17.57 9.79 3.27
N ALA A 34 -16.54 9.93 2.43
CA ALA A 34 -16.59 10.63 1.15
C ALA A 34 -15.56 9.97 0.22
N PRO A 35 -15.91 9.57 -1.02
CA PRO A 35 -17.10 9.92 -1.80
C PRO A 35 -18.35 9.01 -1.60
N GLY A 36 -18.38 8.15 -0.57
CA GLY A 36 -19.53 7.25 -0.33
C GLY A 36 -19.38 5.84 -0.94
N GLY A 37 -18.20 5.50 -1.46
CA GLY A 37 -17.95 4.17 -2.02
C GLY A 37 -18.03 3.06 -0.96
N GLU A 38 -18.53 1.89 -1.37
CA GLU A 38 -18.43 0.69 -0.55
C GLU A 38 -17.16 -0.09 -0.88
N PHE A 39 -16.65 -0.78 0.12
CA PHE A 39 -15.53 -1.71 -0.02
C PHE A 39 -15.63 -2.79 1.07
N SER A 40 -14.99 -3.92 0.84
CA SER A 40 -14.79 -4.93 1.88
C SER A 40 -13.35 -4.89 2.38
N VAL A 41 -13.17 -5.12 3.67
CA VAL A 41 -11.86 -5.39 4.27
C VAL A 41 -11.85 -6.83 4.71
N ALA A 42 -10.86 -7.60 4.27
CA ALA A 42 -10.64 -8.97 4.71
C ALA A 42 -9.27 -9.11 5.34
N ARG A 43 -9.22 -9.65 6.56
CA ARG A 43 -7.97 -10.08 7.17
C ARG A 43 -7.60 -11.45 6.64
N VAL A 44 -6.43 -11.55 6.03
CA VAL A 44 -5.95 -12.74 5.35
C VAL A 44 -4.67 -13.22 6.01
N ARG A 45 -4.65 -14.49 6.44
CA ARG A 45 -3.42 -15.16 6.92
C ARG A 45 -2.68 -15.77 5.76
N ILE A 46 -1.40 -15.40 5.66
CA ILE A 46 -0.45 -15.86 4.64
C ILE A 46 0.68 -16.59 5.38
N ALA A 47 1.54 -17.32 4.67
CA ALA A 47 2.71 -17.93 5.27
C ALA A 47 3.63 -16.85 5.89
N GLY A 48 3.61 -16.76 7.22
CA GLY A 48 4.49 -15.90 8.01
C GLY A 48 3.94 -14.54 8.43
N PHE A 49 2.77 -14.10 7.94
CA PHE A 49 2.14 -12.84 8.35
C PHE A 49 0.63 -12.78 8.06
N GLU A 50 -0.02 -11.74 8.56
CA GLU A 50 -1.42 -11.40 8.25
C GLU A 50 -1.47 -10.03 7.57
N ALA A 51 -2.37 -9.89 6.59
CA ALA A 51 -2.60 -8.63 5.88
C ALA A 51 -4.08 -8.32 5.81
N ASP A 52 -4.43 -7.04 5.95
CA ASP A 52 -5.77 -6.55 5.64
C ASP A 52 -5.81 -6.16 4.15
N VAL A 53 -6.69 -6.82 3.40
CA VAL A 53 -6.87 -6.61 1.95
C VAL A 53 -8.19 -5.91 1.73
N CYS A 54 -8.13 -4.75 1.07
CA CYS A 54 -9.31 -4.00 0.66
C CYS A 54 -9.76 -4.43 -0.74
N LEU A 55 -11.05 -4.73 -0.88
CA LEU A 55 -11.68 -5.15 -2.12
C LEU A 55 -12.77 -4.14 -2.53
N PRO A 56 -12.93 -3.84 -3.82
CA PRO A 56 -14.04 -3.05 -4.34
C PRO A 56 -15.41 -3.55 -3.85
N GLY A 57 -16.35 -2.63 -3.59
CA GLY A 57 -17.67 -2.97 -3.04
C GLY A 57 -18.64 -3.64 -4.00
N ASP A 58 -18.34 -3.66 -5.29
CA ASP A 58 -19.08 -4.42 -6.32
C ASP A 58 -18.72 -5.91 -6.30
N LEU A 59 -17.67 -6.31 -5.59
CA LEU A 59 -17.31 -7.71 -5.36
C LEU A 59 -18.01 -8.28 -4.12
N PRO A 60 -18.30 -9.61 -4.11
CA PRO A 60 -18.80 -10.27 -2.91
C PRO A 60 -17.82 -10.13 -1.73
N THR A 61 -18.38 -9.89 -0.53
CA THR A 61 -17.59 -9.89 0.71
C THR A 61 -16.94 -11.26 0.90
N PRO A 62 -15.62 -11.34 1.17
CA PRO A 62 -14.95 -12.61 1.40
C PRO A 62 -15.52 -13.41 2.57
N VAL A 63 -15.48 -14.73 2.45
CA VAL A 63 -16.02 -15.65 3.47
C VAL A 63 -14.87 -16.19 4.33
N PRO A 64 -14.95 -16.13 5.67
CA PRO A 64 -13.99 -16.76 6.56
C PRO A 64 -13.75 -18.24 6.23
N GLY A 65 -12.48 -18.67 6.30
CA GLY A 65 -12.04 -20.02 5.96
C GLY A 65 -11.89 -20.29 4.45
N LYS A 66 -12.32 -19.37 3.57
CA LYS A 66 -12.02 -19.45 2.13
C LYS A 66 -10.66 -18.82 1.82
N VAL A 67 -10.11 -19.17 0.66
CA VAL A 67 -8.83 -18.64 0.17
C VAL A 67 -9.09 -17.46 -0.75
N ILE A 68 -8.34 -16.38 -0.54
CA ILE A 68 -8.15 -15.31 -1.53
C ILE A 68 -6.79 -15.53 -2.17
N GLY A 69 -6.79 -15.60 -3.50
CA GLY A 69 -5.61 -15.69 -4.34
C GLY A 69 -5.53 -14.50 -5.29
N GLY A 70 -4.33 -13.98 -5.51
CA GLY A 70 -4.12 -12.90 -6.46
C GLY A 70 -2.69 -12.42 -6.51
N THR A 71 -2.47 -11.44 -7.37
CA THR A 71 -1.19 -10.76 -7.52
C THR A 71 -1.24 -9.44 -6.77
N VAL A 72 -0.26 -9.16 -5.90
CA VAL A 72 -0.21 -7.93 -5.12
C VAL A 72 1.08 -7.16 -5.37
N TYR A 73 0.97 -5.84 -5.35
CA TYR A 73 2.11 -4.93 -5.38
C TYR A 73 2.36 -4.45 -3.96
N LEU A 74 3.55 -4.70 -3.44
CA LEU A 74 4.02 -4.20 -2.15
C LEU A 74 4.91 -2.99 -2.42
N PRO A 75 4.34 -1.78 -2.55
CA PRO A 75 5.20 -0.63 -2.76
C PRO A 75 6.03 -0.39 -1.49
N PHE A 76 7.35 -0.43 -1.64
CA PHE A 76 8.23 0.15 -0.63
C PHE A 76 8.12 1.67 -0.74
N VAL A 77 7.72 2.33 0.35
CA VAL A 77 7.85 3.79 0.45
C VAL A 77 9.34 4.09 0.61
N SER A 78 10.01 4.39 -0.49
CA SER A 78 11.36 4.94 -0.43
C SER A 78 11.30 6.36 0.12
N ALA A 79 12.08 6.64 1.17
CA ALA A 79 12.25 8.00 1.64
C ALA A 79 12.74 8.88 0.48
N PRO A 80 12.28 10.15 0.39
CA PRO A 80 12.73 11.05 -0.67
C PRO A 80 14.26 11.14 -0.65
N LYS A 81 14.90 10.86 -1.79
CA LYS A 81 16.36 11.02 -1.91
C LYS A 81 16.68 12.49 -1.58
N PRO A 82 17.53 12.78 -0.58
CA PRO A 82 17.88 14.16 -0.27
C PRO A 82 18.49 14.79 -1.53
N LYS A 83 17.89 15.88 -2.03
CA LYS A 83 18.48 16.67 -3.11
C LYS A 83 19.84 17.13 -2.59
N ARG A 84 20.93 16.57 -3.14
CA ARG A 84 22.29 17.05 -2.85
C ARG A 84 22.33 18.52 -3.23
N ARG A 85 22.31 19.40 -2.23
CA ARG A 85 22.54 20.83 -2.43
C ARG A 85 24.04 21.01 -2.59
N TRP A 86 24.49 20.98 -3.84
CA TRP A 86 25.85 21.34 -4.20
C TRP A 86 26.00 22.82 -3.91
N TRP A 87 26.76 23.15 -2.88
CA TRP A 87 27.14 24.53 -2.60
C TRP A 87 28.53 24.70 -3.22
N PRO A 88 28.73 25.71 -4.08
CA PRO A 88 30.09 26.03 -4.49
C PRO A 88 30.89 26.44 -3.26
N LEU A 89 32.08 25.84 -3.10
CA LEU A 89 33.02 26.03 -2.00
C LEU A 89 33.67 27.43 -1.99
N SER A 90 33.08 28.44 -2.61
CA SER A 90 33.70 29.75 -2.84
C SER A 90 33.36 30.81 -1.78
N GLU A 91 32.50 30.53 -0.79
CA GLU A 91 32.06 31.54 0.18
C GLU A 91 32.52 31.30 1.64
N ARG A 92 33.51 30.42 1.88
CA ARG A 92 34.05 30.17 3.24
C ARG A 92 35.36 30.89 3.57
N LEU A 93 35.88 31.71 2.66
CA LEU A 93 37.08 32.52 2.89
C LEU A 93 36.80 33.95 2.39
N GLY A 94 36.16 34.74 3.25
CA GLY A 94 35.95 36.17 3.13
C GLY A 94 35.79 36.75 4.52
#